data_AF-A0A8T4PKA4-F1
#
_entry.id   AF-A0A8T4PKA4-F1
#
_cell.length_a   1.000
_cell.length_b   1.000
_cell.length_c   1.000
_cell.angle_alpha   90.00
_cell.angle_beta   90.00
_cell.angle_gamma   90.00
#
_symmetry.space_group_name_H-M   'P 1'
#
loop_
_entity.id
_entity.type
_entity.pdbx_description
1 polymer ?
#
loop_
_entity_poly.entity_id
_entity_poly.type
_entity_poly.pdbx_seq_one_letter_code
_entity_poly.pdbx_strand_id
1 'polypeptide(L)' 'MQINGKSFKIIVKANAPRNEIVRFDDEKKAYIVNIKAKAEQNKANIEIIKFFSRLLKKDARIIKGLKSKEKILRLE' A
#
# COMPACT_ATOMS: atom_id res chain seq x y z
N MET A 1 -12.86 -15.15 -11.98
CA MET A 1 -13.11 -14.01 -11.08
C MET A 1 -12.70 -12.74 -11.78
N GLN A 2 -13.64 -12.11 -12.47
CA GLN A 2 -13.42 -10.84 -13.16
C GLN A 2 -14.09 -9.76 -12.31
N ILE A 3 -13.27 -8.90 -11.70
CA ILE A 3 -13.72 -7.55 -11.32
C ILE A 3 -12.71 -6.60 -11.95
N ASN A 4 -13.17 -6.00 -13.05
CA ASN A 4 -12.60 -4.80 -13.64
C ASN A 4 -12.28 -3.76 -12.55
N GLY A 5 -11.00 -3.39 -12.43
CA GLY A 5 -10.57 -2.29 -11.57
C GLY A 5 -9.28 -2.63 -10.83
N LYS A 6 -8.17 -2.05 -11.29
CA LYS A 6 -6.76 -2.17 -10.86
C LYS A 6 -6.55 -2.10 -9.33
N SER A 7 -7.01 -3.07 -8.57
CA SER A 7 -6.88 -3.11 -7.11
C SER A 7 -5.99 -4.28 -6.68
N PHE A 8 -5.12 -4.02 -5.71
CA PHE A 8 -4.13 -4.98 -5.22
C PHE A 8 -3.96 -4.86 -3.71
N LYS A 9 -3.55 -5.97 -3.10
CA LYS A 9 -3.28 -6.03 -1.66
C LYS A 9 -1.84 -5.62 -1.39
N ILE A 10 -1.65 -4.89 -0.30
CA ILE A 10 -0.34 -4.58 0.24
C ILE A 10 -0.28 -4.90 1.73
N ILE A 11 0.91 -5.25 2.20
CA ILE A 11 1.24 -5.43 3.61
C ILE A 11 2.23 -4.34 3.98
N VAL A 12 1.78 -3.40 4.79
CA VAL A 12 2.56 -2.23 5.19
C VAL A 12 3.36 -2.54 6.45
N LYS A 13 4.67 -2.38 6.35
CA LYS A 13 5.60 -2.30 7.48
C LYS A 13 5.97 -0.84 7.71
N ALA A 14 5.26 -0.20 8.64
CA ALA A 14 5.56 1.16 9.06
C ALA A 14 6.85 1.22 9.90
N ASN A 15 7.38 2.43 10.09
CA ASN A 15 8.62 2.68 10.83
C ASN A 15 9.87 2.00 10.20
N ALA A 16 9.90 1.90 8.88
CA ALA A 16 11.04 1.41 8.12
C ALA A 16 12.09 2.51 7.90
N PRO A 17 13.35 2.20 7.54
CA PRO A 17 14.34 3.24 7.25
C PRO A 17 14.02 4.07 5.99
N ARG A 18 13.31 3.49 5.02
CA ARG A 18 12.93 4.12 3.74
C ARG A 18 11.66 3.51 3.14
N ASN A 19 11.11 4.18 2.13
CA ASN A 19 9.93 3.76 1.38
C ASN A 19 10.33 2.83 0.24
N GLU A 20 10.00 1.55 0.32
CA GLU A 20 10.38 0.55 -0.69
C GLU A 20 9.39 -0.61 -0.76
N ILE A 21 9.25 -1.21 -1.94
CA ILE A 21 8.55 -2.48 -2.11
C ILE A 21 9.57 -3.58 -1.89
N VAL A 22 9.39 -4.37 -0.83
CA VAL A 22 10.35 -5.39 -0.41
C VAL A 22 10.25 -6.62 -1.30
N ARG A 23 9.03 -7.17 -1.44
CA ARG A 23 8.75 -8.37 -2.24
C ARG A 23 7.24 -8.55 -2.44
N PHE A 24 6.87 -9.39 -3.38
CA PHE A 24 5.51 -9.92 -3.49
C PHE A 24 5.41 -11.24 -2.75
N ASP A 25 4.37 -11.38 -1.93
CA ASP A 25 4.01 -12.60 -1.22
C ASP A 25 2.94 -13.33 -2.02
N ASP A 26 3.31 -14.44 -2.66
CA ASP A 26 2.42 -15.18 -3.57
C ASP A 26 1.29 -15.89 -2.82
N GLU A 27 1.58 -16.42 -1.62
CA GLU A 27 0.60 -17.07 -0.75
C GLU A 27 -0.51 -16.10 -0.33
N LYS A 28 -0.13 -14.89 0.09
CA LYS A 28 -1.09 -13.84 0.50
C LYS A 28 -1.61 -13.00 -0.66
N LYS A 29 -1.03 -13.16 -1.85
CA LYS A 29 -1.25 -12.33 -3.04
C LYS A 29 -1.13 -10.83 -2.71
N ALA A 30 -0.08 -10.45 -1.99
CA ALA A 30 0.09 -9.11 -1.46
C ALA A 30 1.53 -8.59 -1.56
N TYR A 31 1.71 -7.31 -1.85
CA TYR A 31 3.03 -6.68 -1.88
C TYR A 31 3.46 -6.25 -0.47
N ILE A 32 4.62 -6.70 0.00
CA ILE A 32 5.21 -6.22 1.25
C ILE A 32 5.89 -4.88 0.97
N VAL A 33 5.44 -3.83 1.64
CA VAL A 33 5.90 -2.46 1.45
C VAL A 33 6.40 -1.92 2.78
N ASN A 34 7.64 -1.45 2.77
CA ASN A 34 8.23 -0.71 3.87
C ASN A 34 7.90 0.77 3.70
N ILE A 35 7.43 1.41 4.77
CA ILE A 35 7.11 2.84 4.79
C ILE A 35 7.82 3.46 5.99
N LYS A 36 8.54 4.56 5.72
CA LYS A 36 9.28 5.33 6.71
C LYS A 36 8.37 6.05 7.68
N ALA A 37 7.23 6.55 7.21
CA ALA A 37 6.23 7.15 8.08
C ALA A 37 5.78 6.21 9.22
N LYS A 38 5.55 6.81 10.38
CA LYS A 38 4.91 6.14 11.51
C LYS A 38 3.46 5.79 11.17
N ALA A 39 2.96 4.70 11.75
CA ALA A 39 1.56 4.28 11.62
C ALA A 39 0.56 5.21 12.33
N GLU A 40 1.06 6.22 13.05
CA GLU A 40 0.27 7.15 13.85
C GLU A 40 -0.32 8.30 13.00
N GLN A 41 -1.52 8.76 13.38
CA GLN A 41 -2.19 9.94 12.81
C GLN A 41 -2.31 9.94 11.27
N ASN A 42 -2.66 8.82 10.64
CA ASN A 42 -2.80 8.69 9.18
C ASN A 42 -1.54 8.97 8.34
N LYS A 43 -0.37 9.22 8.95
CA LYS A 43 0.86 9.56 8.23
C LYS A 43 1.29 8.44 7.28
N ALA A 44 1.24 7.19 7.72
CA ALA A 44 1.50 6.04 6.86
C ALA A 44 0.52 5.95 5.66
N ASN A 45 -0.78 6.20 5.87
CA ASN A 45 -1.78 6.14 4.80
C ASN A 45 -1.50 7.17 3.70
N ILE A 46 -1.19 8.42 4.10
CA ILE A 46 -0.86 9.50 3.18
C ILE A 46 0.43 9.18 2.41
N GLU A 47 1.45 8.66 3.10
CA GLU A 47 2.73 8.33 2.49
C GLU A 47 2.63 7.17 1.50
N ILE A 48 1.83 6.15 1.80
CA ILE A 48 1.51 5.04 0.88
C ILE A 48 0.89 5.60 -0.40
N ILE A 49 -0.16 6.43 -0.27
CA ILE A 49 -0.84 7.02 -1.43
C ILE A 49 0.15 7.82 -2.28
N LYS A 50 0.97 8.68 -1.65
CA LYS A 50 2.01 9.46 -2.34
C LYS A 50 3.05 8.57 -3.02
N PHE A 51 3.51 7.52 -2.35
CA PHE A 51 4.51 6.59 -2.88
C PHE A 51 3.98 5.85 -4.11
N PHE A 52 2.80 5.24 -4.01
CA PHE A 52 2.19 4.50 -5.12
C PHE A 52 1.75 5.40 -6.25
N SER A 53 1.24 6.60 -5.94
CA SER A 53 0.85 7.55 -6.98
C SER A 53 2.05 8.02 -7.81
N ARG A 54 3.19 8.29 -7.16
CA ARG A 54 4.45 8.61 -7.83
C ARG A 54 5.02 7.42 -8.62
N LEU A 55 5.00 6.23 -8.03
CA LEU A 55 5.55 5.02 -8.65
C LEU A 55 4.78 4.61 -9.91
N LEU A 56 3.44 4.66 -9.85
CA LEU A 56 2.57 4.16 -10.91
C LEU A 56 2.05 5.26 -11.83
N LYS A 57 2.38 6.54 -11.53
CA LYS A 57 1.88 7.74 -12.23
C LYS A 57 0.35 7.74 -12.38
N LYS A 58 -0.34 7.23 -11.36
CA LYS A 58 -1.80 7.05 -11.30
C LYS A 58 -2.33 7.50 -9.94
N ASP A 59 -3.63 7.77 -9.84
CA ASP A 59 -4.21 8.03 -8.52
C ASP A 59 -4.34 6.71 -7.76
N ALA A 60 -3.89 6.70 -6.51
CA ALA A 60 -3.84 5.51 -5.68
C ALA A 60 -4.65 5.77 -4.41
N ARG A 61 -5.63 4.91 -4.11
CA ARG A 61 -6.52 5.09 -2.96
C ARG A 61 -6.60 3.83 -2.13
N ILE A 62 -6.59 3.98 -0.81
CA ILE A 62 -6.78 2.87 0.14
C ILE A 62 -8.28 2.65 0.30
N ILE A 63 -8.79 1.51 -0.19
CA ILE A 63 -10.22 1.18 -0.11
C ILE A 63 -10.57 0.34 1.12
N LYS A 64 -9.59 -0.39 1.69
CA LYS A 64 -9.76 -1.24 2.89
C LYS A 64 -8.47 -1.32 3.71
N GLY A 65 -8.60 -1.57 5.00
CA GLY A 65 -7.46 -1.82 5.90
C GLY A 65 -6.86 -0.56 6.53
N LEU A 66 -7.61 0.53 6.68
CA LEU A 66 -7.09 1.79 7.27
C LEU A 66 -6.42 1.59 8.64
N LYS A 67 -6.95 0.70 9.48
CA LYS A 67 -6.41 0.34 10.81
C LYS A 67 -5.52 -0.91 10.82
N SER A 68 -5.40 -1.61 9.70
CA SER A 68 -4.64 -2.87 9.60
C SER A 68 -3.31 -2.68 8.87
N LYS A 69 -2.38 -3.61 9.11
CA LYS A 69 -1.12 -3.72 8.33
C LYS A 69 -1.41 -4.14 6.88
N GLU A 70 -2.42 -4.99 6.70
CA GLU A 70 -2.91 -5.42 5.39
C GLU A 70 -3.92 -4.41 4.86
N LYS A 71 -3.65 -3.89 3.66
CA LYS A 71 -4.46 -2.86 3.00
C LYS A 71 -4.77 -3.26 1.57
N ILE A 72 -5.90 -2.77 1.08
CA ILE A 72 -6.24 -2.91 -0.34
C ILE A 72 -6.13 -1.53 -0.96
N LEU A 73 -5.28 -1.41 -1.98
CA LEU A 73 -5.22 -0.22 -2.81
C LEU A 73 -6.01 -0.43 -4.09
N ARG A 74 -6.61 0.66 -4.56
CA ARG A 74 -7.21 0.78 -5.88
C ARG A 74 -6.44 1.85 -6.65
N LEU A 75 -6.10 1.55 -7.90
CA LEU A 75 -5.60 2.52 -8.86
C LEU A 75 -6.75 2.97 -9.74
N GLU A 76 -6.82 4.27 -9.99
CA GLU A 76 -7.70 4.86 -11.00
C GLU A 76 -6.89 5.08 -12.29
#